data_AF-A0A953B383-F1
#
_entry.id   AF-A0A953B383-F1
#
_cell.length_a   1.000
_cell.length_b   1.000
_cell.length_c   1.000
_cell.angle_alpha   90.00
_cell.angle_beta   90.00
_cell.angle_gamma   90.00
#
_symmetry.space_group_name_H-M   'P 1'
#
loop_
_entity.id
_entity.type
_entity.pdbx_description
1 polymer ?
#
loop_
_entity_poly.entity_id
_entity_poly.type
_entity_poly.pdbx_seq_one_letter_code
_entity_poly.pdbx_strand_id
1 'polypeptide(L)'
;MTEADVWSDDPRSPDYNRHIVIDPKNPPPNYTHEKMRSGDFAYHWLIEIRHNSDPPVPGAGSAIFFHIRRGVNRPTAGCTTLARDDLVKIISWLRKKRHPCYALLPAGEYYEKWRPWSLPSPATLRRAAPSLH
;
A
#
# COMPACT_ATOMS: atom_id res chain seq x y z
N MET A 1 -11.42 9.69 4.03
CA MET A 1 -12.03 9.42 2.71
C MET A 1 -13.50 9.71 2.80
N THR A 2 -14.04 10.10 1.68
CA THR A 2 -15.42 10.47 1.41
C THR A 2 -15.89 9.69 0.19
N GLU A 3 -17.16 9.84 -0.16
CA GLU A 3 -17.72 9.25 -1.37
C GLU A 3 -17.10 9.83 -2.66
N ALA A 4 -16.44 10.99 -2.57
CA ALA A 4 -15.79 11.65 -3.69
C ALA A 4 -14.37 11.14 -3.97
N ASP A 5 -13.75 10.41 -3.03
CA ASP A 5 -12.37 9.93 -3.16
C ASP A 5 -12.30 8.68 -4.04
N VAL A 6 -11.50 8.75 -5.10
CA VAL A 6 -11.32 7.69 -6.09
C VAL A 6 -9.83 7.47 -6.33
N TRP A 7 -9.41 6.22 -6.50
CA TRP A 7 -8.09 5.91 -7.01
C TRP A 7 -8.22 5.31 -8.41
N SER A 8 -7.77 6.07 -9.41
CA SER A 8 -7.86 5.65 -10.81
C SER A 8 -7.00 4.41 -11.06
N ASP A 9 -7.63 3.31 -11.46
CA ASP A 9 -6.99 2.06 -11.81
C ASP A 9 -7.19 1.67 -13.29
N ASP A 10 -8.00 2.42 -14.05
CA ASP A 10 -8.16 2.24 -15.50
C ASP A 10 -6.88 2.64 -16.24
N PRO A 11 -6.18 1.70 -16.92
CA PRO A 11 -4.96 1.99 -17.66
C PRO A 11 -5.14 2.99 -18.82
N ARG A 12 -6.38 3.26 -19.24
CA ARG A 12 -6.71 4.24 -20.29
C ARG A 12 -6.94 5.64 -19.74
N SER A 13 -7.07 5.79 -18.42
CA SER A 13 -7.30 7.07 -17.77
C SER A 13 -6.03 7.93 -17.83
N PRO A 14 -6.13 9.23 -18.15
CA PRO A 14 -5.01 10.15 -18.01
C PRO A 14 -4.54 10.28 -16.55
N ASP A 15 -5.42 9.94 -15.60
CA ASP A 15 -5.15 9.96 -14.17
C ASP A 15 -4.75 8.57 -13.63
N TYR A 16 -4.36 7.61 -14.49
CA TYR A 16 -4.01 6.25 -14.06
C TYR A 16 -3.02 6.23 -12.87
N ASN A 17 -3.33 5.41 -11.86
CA ASN A 17 -2.61 5.28 -10.60
C ASN A 17 -2.46 6.58 -9.79
N ARG A 18 -3.53 7.39 -9.76
CA ARG A 18 -3.59 8.62 -8.97
C ARG A 18 -4.86 8.66 -8.12
N HIS A 19 -4.75 9.34 -6.98
CA HIS A 19 -5.91 9.78 -6.20
C HIS A 19 -6.54 11.00 -6.89
N ILE A 20 -7.85 10.91 -7.14
CA ILE A 20 -8.67 11.98 -7.69
C ILE A 20 -9.88 12.21 -6.80
N VAL A 21 -10.39 13.44 -6.79
CA VAL A 21 -11.64 13.79 -6.12
C VAL A 21 -12.66 14.16 -7.18
N ILE A 22 -13.77 13.45 -7.22
CA ILE A 22 -14.85 13.61 -8.21
C ILE A 22 -16.08 14.30 -7.60
N ASP A 23 -17.06 14.67 -8.44
CA ASP A 23 -18.43 14.97 -7.96
C ASP A 23 -19.22 13.66 -7.81
N PRO A 24 -19.64 13.25 -6.60
CA PRO A 24 -20.44 12.04 -6.40
C PRO A 24 -21.81 12.07 -7.09
N LYS A 25 -22.32 13.26 -7.46
CA LYS A 25 -23.60 13.40 -8.18
C LYS A 25 -23.46 13.15 -9.68
N ASN A 26 -22.24 13.19 -10.21
CA ASN A 26 -21.94 12.93 -11.61
C ASN A 26 -20.64 12.10 -11.74
N PRO A 27 -20.66 10.84 -11.27
CA PRO A 27 -19.47 10.01 -11.24
C PRO A 27 -19.06 9.52 -12.65
N PRO A 28 -17.76 9.26 -12.89
CA PRO A 28 -17.31 8.64 -14.12
C PRO A 28 -17.86 7.19 -14.24
N PRO A 29 -17.94 6.61 -15.46
CA PRO A 29 -18.54 5.30 -15.67
C PRO A 29 -17.94 4.14 -14.86
N ASN A 30 -16.64 4.19 -14.56
CA ASN A 30 -15.87 3.19 -13.82
C ASN A 30 -15.80 3.45 -12.31
N TYR A 31 -16.50 4.47 -11.80
CA TYR A 31 -16.43 4.92 -10.40
C TYR A 31 -16.58 3.80 -9.38
N THR A 32 -17.51 2.86 -9.56
CA THR A 32 -17.76 1.79 -8.59
C THR A 32 -16.56 0.88 -8.35
N HIS A 33 -15.68 0.72 -9.33
CA HIS A 33 -14.46 -0.07 -9.23
C HIS A 33 -13.31 0.70 -8.58
N GLU A 34 -13.22 2.00 -8.88
CA GLU A 34 -12.11 2.86 -8.46
C GLU A 34 -12.37 3.60 -7.13
N LYS A 35 -13.62 3.59 -6.66
CA LYS A 35 -14.03 4.28 -5.44
C LYS A 35 -13.24 3.79 -4.22
N MET A 36 -12.66 4.73 -3.49
CA MET A 36 -12.03 4.42 -2.21
C MET A 36 -13.09 4.04 -1.16
N ARG A 37 -12.80 3.02 -0.36
CA ARG A 37 -13.78 2.40 0.54
C ARG A 37 -14.01 3.22 1.82
N SER A 38 -14.74 4.32 1.69
CA SER A 38 -15.18 5.14 2.83
C SER A 38 -16.04 4.31 3.81
N GLY A 39 -15.86 4.53 5.11
CA GLY A 39 -16.58 3.82 6.18
C GLY A 39 -16.09 2.40 6.47
N ASP A 40 -15.20 1.85 5.64
CA ASP A 40 -14.61 0.54 5.85
C ASP A 40 -13.44 0.61 6.83
N PHE A 41 -13.54 -0.08 7.97
CA PHE A 41 -12.49 -0.02 9.01
C PHE A 41 -11.11 -0.43 8.49
N ALA A 42 -11.04 -1.32 7.49
CA ALA A 42 -9.76 -1.79 6.95
C ALA A 42 -8.99 -0.65 6.25
N TYR A 43 -9.71 0.32 5.69
CA TYR A 43 -9.20 1.46 4.93
C TYR A 43 -9.20 2.76 5.74
N HIS A 44 -9.50 2.70 7.05
CA HIS A 44 -9.50 3.88 7.92
C HIS A 44 -8.14 4.59 7.96
N TRP A 45 -7.05 3.80 7.93
CA TRP A 45 -5.70 4.29 7.76
C TRP A 45 -5.11 3.70 6.49
N LEU A 46 -4.67 4.55 5.57
CA LEU A 46 -3.94 4.17 4.36
C LEU A 46 -2.59 4.87 4.29
N ILE A 47 -1.58 4.14 3.84
CA ILE A 47 -0.31 4.71 3.39
C ILE A 47 -0.13 4.25 1.95
N GLU A 48 -0.03 5.20 1.03
CA GLU A 48 0.34 4.92 -0.36
C GLU A 48 1.74 4.30 -0.42
N ILE A 49 1.84 3.13 -1.06
CA ILE A 49 3.10 2.61 -1.54
C ILE A 49 3.25 3.13 -2.95
N ARG A 50 4.26 3.97 -3.19
CA ARG A 50 4.53 4.68 -4.46
C ARG A 50 4.98 3.77 -5.62
N HIS A 51 4.49 2.53 -5.65
CA HIS A 51 4.64 1.58 -6.76
C HIS A 51 4.04 2.17 -8.03
N ASN A 52 4.82 2.20 -9.11
CA ASN A 52 4.38 2.68 -10.41
C ASN A 52 3.70 4.07 -10.40
N SER A 53 4.18 5.01 -9.57
CA SER A 53 3.44 6.27 -9.30
C SER A 53 3.91 7.50 -10.09
N ASP A 54 5.12 7.52 -10.64
CA ASP A 54 5.71 8.77 -11.17
C ASP A 54 6.86 8.56 -12.20
N PRO A 55 6.57 8.69 -13.52
CA PRO A 55 5.23 8.63 -14.11
C PRO A 55 4.68 7.18 -14.07
N PRO A 56 3.36 6.99 -13.95
CA PRO A 56 2.76 5.67 -13.95
C PRO A 56 2.77 5.06 -15.36
N VAL A 57 3.13 3.77 -15.46
CA VAL A 57 3.06 2.98 -16.68
C VAL A 57 1.75 2.17 -16.68
N PRO A 58 0.83 2.39 -17.64
CA PRO A 58 -0.41 1.65 -17.77
C PRO A 58 -0.22 0.13 -17.69
N GLY A 59 -1.03 -0.54 -16.86
CA GLY A 59 -0.99 -1.99 -16.70
C GLY A 59 0.13 -2.53 -15.79
N ALA A 60 1.07 -1.71 -15.31
CA ALA A 60 2.13 -2.13 -14.40
C ALA A 60 1.70 -2.15 -12.90
N GLY A 61 0.39 -2.23 -12.64
CA GLY A 61 -0.22 -2.19 -11.31
C GLY A 61 -0.47 -0.79 -10.77
N SER A 62 -1.44 -0.67 -9.87
CA SER A 62 -1.92 0.58 -9.27
C SER A 62 -2.52 0.33 -7.88
N ALA A 63 -2.89 1.39 -7.16
CA ALA A 63 -3.67 1.31 -5.93
C ALA A 63 -3.04 0.42 -4.84
N ILE A 64 -1.72 0.50 -4.67
CA ILE A 64 -0.98 -0.29 -3.69
C ILE A 64 -0.83 0.50 -2.39
N PHE A 65 -1.35 -0.06 -1.29
CA PHE A 65 -1.35 0.59 0.01
C PHE A 65 -0.88 -0.34 1.13
N PHE A 66 -0.45 0.28 2.23
CA PHE A 66 -0.63 -0.31 3.54
C PHE A 66 -2.02 -0.01 4.07
N HIS A 67 -2.68 -1.01 4.66
CA HIS A 67 -3.97 -0.82 5.34
C HIS A 67 -4.15 -1.80 6.51
N ILE A 68 -5.23 -1.61 7.30
CA ILE A 68 -5.51 -2.46 8.46
C ILE A 68 -5.95 -3.84 7.98
N ARG A 69 -5.32 -4.90 8.51
CA ARG A 69 -5.68 -6.29 8.20
C ARG A 69 -7.06 -6.63 8.74
N ARG A 70 -7.84 -7.37 7.96
CA ARG A 70 -9.13 -7.94 8.43
C ARG A 70 -8.98 -9.19 9.27
N GLY A 71 -7.83 -9.85 9.17
CA GLY A 71 -7.50 -11.09 9.87
C GLY A 71 -6.12 -11.55 9.41
N VAL A 72 -5.45 -12.36 10.23
CA VAL A 72 -4.06 -12.77 9.99
C VAL A 72 -3.90 -13.67 8.75
N ASN A 73 -4.95 -14.39 8.36
CA ASN A 73 -4.94 -15.34 7.23
C ASN A 73 -5.78 -14.86 6.04
N ARG A 74 -6.13 -13.56 5.97
CA ARG A 74 -6.91 -13.00 4.87
C ARG A 74 -5.95 -12.46 3.79
N PRO A 75 -5.87 -13.06 2.60
CA PRO A 75 -5.03 -12.54 1.53
C PRO A 75 -5.56 -11.21 1.00
N THR A 76 -4.69 -10.46 0.35
CA THR A 76 -5.04 -9.24 -0.40
C THR A 76 -4.74 -9.44 -1.89
N ALA A 77 -5.26 -8.55 -2.72
CA ALA A 77 -4.93 -8.49 -4.15
C ALA A 77 -3.63 -7.71 -4.44
N GLY A 78 -2.77 -7.48 -3.43
CA GLY A 78 -1.48 -6.78 -3.61
C GLY A 78 -1.15 -5.77 -2.49
N CYS A 79 -2.14 -5.25 -1.77
CA CYS A 79 -1.90 -4.38 -0.62
C CYS A 79 -1.17 -5.13 0.51
N THR A 80 -0.35 -4.42 1.28
CA THR A 80 0.26 -4.98 2.49
C THR A 80 -0.60 -4.67 3.70
N THR A 81 -0.88 -5.64 4.55
CA THR A 81 -1.76 -5.43 5.70
C THR A 81 -1.08 -5.68 7.03
N LEU A 82 -1.46 -4.87 8.02
CA LEU A 82 -0.85 -4.87 9.35
C LEU A 82 -1.93 -4.84 10.43
N ALA A 83 -1.57 -5.21 11.65
CA ALA A 83 -2.40 -4.85 12.80
C ALA A 83 -2.56 -3.32 12.84
N ARG A 84 -3.70 -2.84 13.35
CA ARG A 84 -3.96 -1.40 13.45
C ARG A 84 -2.83 -0.67 14.17
N ASP A 85 -2.40 -1.19 15.32
CA ASP A 85 -1.40 -0.53 16.16
C ASP A 85 -0.02 -0.46 15.47
N ASP A 86 0.34 -1.50 14.71
CA ASP A 86 1.60 -1.49 13.96
C ASP A 86 1.55 -0.52 12.78
N LEU A 87 0.41 -0.44 12.09
CA LEU A 87 0.22 0.57 11.05
C LEU A 87 0.31 1.99 11.61
N VAL A 88 -0.31 2.25 12.77
CA VAL A 88 -0.24 3.56 13.44
C VAL A 88 1.22 3.89 13.81
N LYS A 89 2.01 2.94 14.31
CA LYS A 89 3.45 3.16 14.58
C LYS A 89 4.19 3.60 13.32
N ILE A 90 3.93 2.95 12.18
CA ILE A 90 4.54 3.34 10.89
C ILE A 90 4.11 4.76 10.52
N ILE A 91 2.81 5.10 10.58
CA ILE A 91 2.30 6.43 10.26
C ILE A 91 3.00 7.50 11.13
N SER A 92 3.12 7.25 12.44
CA SER A 92 3.77 8.17 13.37
C SER A 92 5.27 8.31 13.12
N TRP A 93 5.94 7.26 12.65
CA TRP A 93 7.37 7.24 12.34
C TRP A 93 7.69 7.84 10.95
N LEU A 94 6.82 7.64 9.96
CA LEU A 94 7.09 7.90 8.56
C LEU A 94 7.33 9.39 8.30
N ARG A 95 8.44 9.71 7.64
CA ARG A 95 8.77 11.08 7.20
C ARG A 95 9.27 11.04 5.77
N LYS A 96 8.51 11.61 4.82
CA LYS A 96 8.86 11.63 3.38
C LYS A 96 10.28 12.14 3.12
N LYS A 97 10.71 13.20 3.83
CA LYS A 97 12.06 13.79 3.72
C LYS A 97 13.21 12.84 4.07
N ARG A 98 12.93 11.72 4.74
CA ARG A 98 13.92 10.69 5.07
C ARG A 98 14.03 9.62 3.99
N HIS A 99 13.32 9.77 2.87
CA HIS A 99 13.30 8.83 1.75
C HIS A 99 13.12 7.37 2.19
N PRO A 100 12.05 7.06 2.94
CA PRO A 100 11.80 5.70 3.42
C PRO A 100 11.59 4.76 2.23
N CYS A 101 12.26 3.61 2.24
CA CYS A 101 12.12 2.57 1.25
C CYS A 101 11.36 1.38 1.84
N TYR A 102 10.48 0.78 1.04
CA TYR A 102 9.80 -0.46 1.35
C TYR A 102 10.27 -1.55 0.39
N ALA A 103 10.74 -2.68 0.94
CA ALA A 103 11.12 -3.85 0.18
C ALA A 103 10.24 -5.03 0.62
N LEU A 104 9.53 -5.62 -0.32
CA LEU A 104 8.73 -6.82 -0.15
C LEU A 104 9.29 -7.92 -1.05
N LEU A 105 9.84 -8.97 -0.45
CA LEU A 105 10.55 -10.03 -1.15
C LEU A 105 10.17 -11.38 -0.54
N PRO A 106 10.10 -12.47 -1.33
CA PRO A 106 10.16 -13.81 -0.79
C PRO A 106 11.41 -14.00 0.08
N ALA A 107 11.31 -14.86 1.09
CA ALA A 107 12.41 -15.05 2.05
C ALA A 107 13.73 -15.43 1.35
N GLY A 108 13.69 -16.37 0.40
CA GLY A 108 14.87 -16.78 -0.37
C GLY A 108 15.53 -15.61 -1.10
N GLU A 109 14.74 -14.80 -1.82
CA GLU A 109 15.26 -13.62 -2.51
C GLU A 109 15.83 -12.58 -1.55
N TYR A 110 15.24 -12.41 -0.36
CA TYR A 110 15.80 -11.52 0.66
C TYR A 110 17.20 -11.98 1.09
N TYR A 111 17.39 -13.28 1.33
CA TYR A 111 18.69 -13.83 1.72
C TYR A 111 19.77 -13.62 0.65
N GLU A 112 19.40 -13.63 -0.63
CA GLU A 112 20.30 -13.35 -1.74
C GLU A 112 20.56 -11.85 -1.93
N LYS A 113 19.52 -11.01 -1.75
CA LYS A 113 19.55 -9.60 -2.13
C LYS A 113 19.89 -8.63 -0.99
N TRP A 114 19.84 -9.05 0.28
CA TRP A 114 20.00 -8.09 1.39
C TRP A 114 21.34 -7.33 1.36
N ARG A 115 22.44 -7.99 1.00
CA ARG A 115 23.75 -7.32 0.84
C ARG A 115 23.79 -6.40 -0.38
N PRO A 116 23.56 -6.88 -1.62
CA PRO A 116 23.67 -6.02 -2.80
C PRO A 116 22.68 -4.85 -2.79
N TRP A 117 21.54 -4.97 -2.09
CA TRP A 117 20.54 -3.91 -1.97
C TRP A 117 20.67 -3.10 -0.67
N SER A 118 21.71 -3.33 0.13
CA SER A 118 21.94 -2.64 1.42
C SER A 118 20.72 -2.69 2.37
N LEU A 119 19.99 -3.81 2.37
CA LEU A 119 18.87 -4.05 3.28
C LEU A 119 19.40 -4.44 4.68
N PRO A 120 18.56 -4.37 5.73
CA PRO A 120 18.90 -4.89 7.04
C PRO A 120 19.39 -6.35 7.00
N SER A 121 20.25 -6.75 7.94
CA SER A 121 20.68 -8.14 7.98
C SER A 121 19.51 -9.08 8.36
N PRO A 122 19.49 -10.33 7.87
CA PRO A 122 18.51 -11.33 8.31
C PRO A 122 18.50 -11.56 9.83
N ALA A 123 19.63 -11.38 10.52
CA ALA A 123 19.71 -11.46 11.97
C ALA A 123 18.94 -10.31 12.66
N THR A 124 18.97 -9.11 12.08
CA THR A 124 18.18 -7.97 12.55
C THR A 124 16.69 -8.23 12.44
N LEU A 125 16.23 -8.86 11.35
CA LEU A 125 14.82 -9.21 11.14
C LEU A 125 14.32 -10.25 12.14
N ARG A 126 15.11 -11.29 12.42
CA ARG A 126 14.75 -12.34 13.39
C ARG A 126 14.54 -11.81 14.81
N ARG A 127 15.26 -10.75 15.20
CA ARG A 127 15.07 -10.08 16.50
C ARG A 127 13.78 -9.24 16.57
N ALA A 128 13.22 -8.86 15.42
CA ALA A 128 12.03 -8.02 15.34
C ALA A 128 10.72 -8.82 15.20
N ALA A 129 10.80 -10.11 14.81
CA ALA A 129 9.66 -11.00 14.83
C ALA A 129 9.43 -11.51 16.27
N PRO A 130 8.25 -11.30 16.87
CA PRO A 130 7.95 -11.94 18.15
C PRO A 130 8.04 -13.45 17.98
N SER A 131 8.58 -14.14 18.99
CA SER A 131 8.60 -15.59 19.09
C SER A 131 7.18 -16.10 18.84
N LEU A 132 6.97 -16.79 17.71
CA LEU A 132 5.77 -17.60 17.53
C LEU A 132 5.95 -18.82 18.46
N HIS A 133 5.36 -18.72 19.65
CA HIS A 133 5.08 -19.86 20.52
C HIS A 133 3.61 -20.24 20.39
#